data_AF-A0A946J305-F1
#
_entry.id   AF-A0A946J305-F1
#
_cell.length_a   1.000
_cell.length_b   1.000
_cell.length_c   1.000
_cell.angle_alpha   90.00
_cell.angle_beta   90.00
_cell.angle_gamma   90.00
#
_symmetry.space_group_name_H-M   'P 1'
#
loop_
_entity.id
_entity.type
_entity.pdbx_description
1 polymer ?
#
loop_
_entity_poly.entity_id
_entity_poly.type
_entity_poly.pdbx_seq_one_letter_code
_entity_poly.pdbx_strand_id
1 'polypeptide(L)'
;MNTMVMIEINNGTFDDWKKGFDDLADMRAQFSRNAKVGKVDDHTAIVVVDVFDPAGMMAMFNSDEAKKIAEEMGVVRTPFKLQAMG
;
A
#
# COMPACT_ATOMS: atom_id res chain seq x y z
N MET A 1 8.50 -7.00 9.40
CA MET A 1 7.40 -6.59 10.30
C MET A 1 6.10 -6.86 9.59
N ASN A 2 5.21 -7.66 10.18
CA ASN A 2 3.89 -7.90 9.61
C ASN A 2 3.05 -6.63 9.75
N THR A 3 2.76 -5.99 8.63
CA THR A 3 2.02 -4.74 8.55
C THR A 3 0.76 -4.97 7.74
N MET A 4 -0.36 -4.44 8.23
CA MET A 4 -1.56 -4.24 7.43
C MET A 4 -1.62 -2.76 7.05
N VAL A 5 -2.01 -2.45 5.83
CA VAL A 5 -2.31 -1.08 5.40
C VAL A 5 -3.72 -1.10 4.84
N MET A 6 -4.62 -0.34 5.46
CA MET A 6 -5.92 -0.05 4.89
C MET A 6 -5.75 1.11 3.90
N ILE A 7 -6.35 0.96 2.73
CA ILE A 7 -6.27 1.90 1.63
C ILE A 7 -7.69 2.36 1.34
N GLU A 8 -7.92 3.66 1.42
CA GLU A 8 -9.15 4.30 0.96
C GLU A 8 -8.83 5.03 -0.35
N ILE A 9 -9.69 4.89 -1.36
CA ILE A 9 -9.51 5.40 -2.72
C ILE A 9 -10.67 6.37 -2.98
N ASN A 10 -10.39 7.67 -2.92
CA ASN A 10 -11.45 8.67 -3.04
C ASN A 10 -11.73 9.09 -4.50
N ASN A 11 -10.75 8.92 -5.40
CA ASN A 11 -10.87 9.27 -6.82
C ASN A 11 -10.41 8.09 -7.71
N GLY A 12 -11.36 7.24 -8.11
CA GLY A 12 -11.10 6.06 -8.94
C GLY A 12 -11.60 4.79 -8.29
N THR A 13 -11.19 3.64 -8.83
CA THR A 13 -11.61 2.33 -8.32
C THR A 13 -10.44 1.51 -7.78
N PHE A 14 -10.75 0.43 -7.07
CA PHE A 14 -9.80 -0.59 -6.64
C PHE A 14 -8.93 -1.07 -7.80
N ASP A 15 -9.51 -1.29 -8.99
CA ASP A 15 -8.79 -1.84 -10.13
C ASP A 15 -7.78 -0.83 -10.70
N ASP A 16 -8.16 0.45 -10.75
CA ASP A 16 -7.26 1.54 -11.13
C ASP A 16 -6.07 1.64 -10.17
N TRP A 17 -6.38 1.61 -8.87
CA TRP A 17 -5.36 1.64 -7.82
C TRP A 17 -4.46 0.41 -7.85
N LYS A 18 -5.03 -0.78 -8.06
CA LYS A 18 -4.31 -2.04 -8.05
C LYS A 18 -3.30 -2.12 -9.17
N LYS A 19 -3.60 -1.52 -10.33
CA LYS A 19 -2.64 -1.41 -11.44
C LYS A 19 -1.40 -0.60 -11.03
N GLY A 20 -1.59 0.60 -10.49
CA GLY A 20 -0.48 1.42 -10.01
C GLY A 20 0.28 0.76 -8.86
N PHE A 21 -0.41 0.02 -7.99
CA PHE A 21 0.24 -0.84 -7.01
C PHE A 21 1.10 -1.90 -7.71
N ASP A 22 0.57 -2.69 -8.63
CA ASP A 22 1.35 -3.76 -9.29
C ASP A 22 2.54 -3.24 -10.10
N ASP A 23 2.41 -2.10 -10.77
CA ASP A 23 3.49 -1.47 -11.53
C ASP A 23 4.69 -1.08 -10.65
N LEU A 24 4.48 -0.87 -9.34
CA LEU A 24 5.53 -0.53 -8.37
C LEU A 24 6.05 -1.75 -7.59
N ALA A 25 5.76 -2.98 -8.04
CA ALA A 25 6.15 -4.22 -7.35
C ALA A 25 7.68 -4.35 -7.18
N ASP A 26 8.46 -4.10 -8.22
CA ASP A 26 9.92 -4.21 -8.17
C ASP A 26 10.55 -3.20 -7.21
N MET A 27 10.01 -1.98 -7.18
CA MET A 27 10.45 -0.96 -6.23
C MET A 27 10.07 -1.33 -4.80
N ARG A 28 8.88 -1.89 -4.56
CA ARG A 28 8.47 -2.38 -3.24
C ARG A 28 9.30 -3.57 -2.75
N ALA A 29 9.79 -4.40 -3.66
CA ALA A 29 10.61 -5.56 -3.33
C ALA A 29 11.93 -5.18 -2.64
N GLN A 30 12.37 -3.91 -2.75
CA GLN A 30 13.58 -3.40 -2.10
C GLN A 30 13.43 -3.25 -0.58
N PHE A 31 12.21 -3.14 -0.05
CA PHE A 31 11.95 -2.90 1.37
C PHE A 31 10.85 -3.77 1.98
N SER A 32 10.15 -4.54 1.16
CA SER A 32 9.02 -5.37 1.59
C SER A 32 8.89 -6.64 0.75
N ARG A 33 8.20 -7.64 1.29
CA ARG A 33 7.96 -8.92 0.63
C ARG A 33 6.62 -9.53 1.06
N ASN A 34 6.20 -10.58 0.34
CA ASN A 34 5.00 -11.35 0.64
C ASN A 34 3.72 -10.50 0.72
N ALA A 35 3.63 -9.46 -0.11
CA ALA A 35 2.46 -8.60 -0.17
C ALA A 35 1.23 -9.41 -0.63
N LYS A 36 0.14 -9.30 0.11
CA LYS A 36 -1.18 -9.83 -0.21
C LYS A 36 -2.15 -8.66 -0.24
N VAL A 37 -2.97 -8.60 -1.28
CA VAL A 37 -3.93 -7.52 -1.47
C VAL A 37 -5.33 -8.11 -1.52
N GLY A 38 -6.24 -7.55 -0.72
CA GLY A 38 -7.67 -7.86 -0.74
C GLY A 38 -8.48 -6.64 -1.15
N LYS A 39 -9.44 -6.85 -2.07
CA LYS A 39 -10.50 -5.89 -2.35
C LYS A 39 -11.56 -6.01 -1.27
N VAL A 40 -11.89 -4.89 -0.60
CA VAL A 40 -13.03 -4.83 0.31
C VAL A 40 -14.26 -4.39 -0.47
N ASP A 41 -14.13 -3.31 -1.22
CA ASP A 41 -15.10 -2.78 -2.19
C ASP A 41 -14.36 -1.99 -3.28
N ASP A 42 -15.09 -1.22 -4.11
CA ASP A 42 -14.48 -0.43 -5.18
C ASP A 42 -13.62 0.74 -4.69
N HIS A 43 -13.77 1.18 -3.44
CA HIS A 43 -13.08 2.34 -2.88
C HIS A 43 -12.16 1.95 -1.70
N THR A 44 -12.08 0.66 -1.36
CA THR A 44 -11.34 0.19 -0.17
C THR A 44 -10.53 -1.05 -0.49
N ALA A 45 -9.24 -1.02 -0.16
CA ALA A 45 -8.34 -2.16 -0.25
C ALA A 45 -7.63 -2.43 1.09
N ILE A 46 -7.24 -3.68 1.31
CA ILE A 46 -6.36 -4.08 2.41
C ILE A 46 -5.10 -4.68 1.84
N VAL A 47 -3.95 -4.21 2.31
CA VAL A 47 -2.63 -4.77 2.00
C VAL A 47 -2.07 -5.40 3.27
N VAL A 48 -1.68 -6.67 3.21
CA VAL A 48 -0.88 -7.32 4.26
C VAL A 48 0.50 -7.59 3.68
N VAL A 49 1.55 -7.15 4.37
CA VAL A 49 2.92 -7.19 3.83
C VAL A 49 3.95 -7.38 4.94
N ASP A 50 5.04 -8.10 4.65
CA ASP A 50 6.22 -8.14 5.52
C ASP A 50 7.19 -7.02 5.12
N VAL A 51 7.36 -6.04 6.00
CA VAL A 51 8.23 -4.88 5.80
C VAL A 51 9.55 -5.13 6.53
N PHE A 52 10.64 -5.35 5.78
CA PHE A 52 11.97 -5.57 6.36
C PHE A 52 12.80 -4.29 6.42
N ASP A 53 12.45 -3.26 5.64
CA ASP A 53 13.02 -1.91 5.74
C ASP A 53 11.92 -0.84 5.84
N PRO A 54 11.52 -0.45 7.07
CA PRO A 54 10.53 0.60 7.27
C PRO A 54 10.96 1.98 6.76
N ALA A 55 12.27 2.28 6.74
CA ALA A 55 12.76 3.56 6.25
C ALA A 55 12.60 3.66 4.73
N GLY A 56 12.90 2.57 4.00
CA GLY A 56 12.65 2.45 2.56
C GLY A 56 11.17 2.61 2.19
N MET A 57 10.26 1.99 2.96
CA MET A 57 8.82 2.19 2.76
C MET A 57 8.41 3.66 2.92
N MET A 58 8.85 4.29 4.02
CA MET A 58 8.51 5.69 4.30
C MET A 58 9.11 6.63 3.25
N ALA A 59 10.30 6.34 2.74
CA ALA A 59 10.91 7.09 1.64
C ALA A 59 10.08 6.97 0.35
N MET A 60 9.63 5.76 -0.01
CA MET A 60 8.72 5.57 -1.16
C MET A 60 7.44 6.39 -0.97
N PHE A 61 6.77 6.28 0.18
CA PHE A 61 5.52 7.04 0.42
C PHE A 61 5.72 8.55 0.38
N ASN A 62 6.93 9.03 0.70
CA ASN A 62 7.25 10.44 0.66
C ASN A 62 7.85 10.93 -0.66
N SER A 63 8.11 10.04 -1.63
CA SER A 63 8.55 10.41 -2.98
C SER A 63 7.48 11.25 -3.68
N ASP A 64 7.93 12.18 -4.52
CA ASP A 64 7.04 13.09 -5.23
C ASP A 64 6.10 12.33 -6.18
N GLU A 65 6.57 11.24 -6.81
CA GLU A 65 5.71 10.38 -7.63
C GLU A 65 4.61 9.68 -6.80
N ALA A 66 4.96 9.11 -5.65
CA ALA A 66 3.97 8.42 -4.82
C ALA A 66 2.95 9.39 -4.19
N LYS A 67 3.38 10.60 -3.84
CA LYS A 67 2.48 11.67 -3.37
C LYS A 67 1.55 12.13 -4.48
N LYS A 68 2.07 12.37 -5.68
CA LYS A 68 1.25 12.78 -6.82
C LYS A 68 0.18 11.74 -7.16
N ILE A 69 0.54 10.46 -7.21
CA ILE A 69 -0.43 9.37 -7.44
C ILE A 69 -1.43 9.29 -6.28
N ALA A 70 -0.98 9.50 -5.04
CA ALA A 70 -1.88 9.53 -3.89
C ALA A 70 -2.87 10.69 -3.95
N GLU A 71 -2.44 11.88 -4.39
CA GLU A 71 -3.30 13.05 -4.54
C GLU A 71 -4.28 12.90 -5.70
N GLU A 72 -3.80 12.43 -6.86
CA GLU A 72 -4.64 12.22 -8.06
C GLU A 72 -5.77 11.22 -7.78
N MET A 73 -5.46 10.11 -7.11
CA MET A 73 -6.44 9.06 -6.80
C MET A 73 -7.11 9.21 -5.43
N GLY A 74 -6.77 10.28 -4.69
CA GLY A 74 -7.29 10.52 -3.34
C GLY A 74 -7.02 9.36 -2.37
N VAL A 75 -5.83 8.75 -2.45
CA VAL A 75 -5.46 7.56 -1.67
C VAL A 75 -5.06 7.94 -0.24
N VAL A 76 -5.82 7.46 0.73
CA VAL A 76 -5.46 7.51 2.16
C VAL A 76 -4.92 6.15 2.58
N ARG A 77 -3.80 6.14 3.33
CA ARG A 77 -3.12 4.93 3.78
C ARG A 77 -3.07 4.91 5.30
N THR A 78 -3.70 3.92 5.91
CA THR A 78 -3.73 3.76 7.38
C THR A 78 -2.98 2.47 7.76
N PRO A 79 -1.74 2.57 8.26
CA PRO A 79 -0.95 1.41 8.65
C PRO A 79 -1.33 0.87 10.04
N PHE A 80 -1.32 -0.44 10.18
CA PHE A 80 -1.54 -1.17 11.43
C PHE A 80 -0.45 -2.22 11.62
N LYS A 81 0.01 -2.39 12.85
CA LYS A 81 0.91 -3.48 13.23
C LYS A 81 0.10 -4.75 13.47
N LEU A 82 0.39 -5.81 12.73
CA LEU A 82 -0.26 -7.11 12.93
C LEU A 82 0.48 -7.91 14.01
N GLN A 83 -0.30 -8.54 14.88
CA GLN A 83 0.17 -9.50 15.87
C GLN A 83 -0.63 -10.80 15.70
N ALA A 84 0.05 -11.94 15.78
CA ALA A 84 -0.63 -13.22 15.77
C ALA A 84 -1.55 -13.31 17.00
N MET A 85 -2.75 -13.88 16.82
CA MET A 85 -3.55 -14.28 17.97
C MET A 85 -2.86 -15.48 18.63
N GLY A 86 -2.67 -15.39 19.95
CA GLY A 86 -2.04 -16.44 20.76
C GLY A 86 -2.95 -17.65 20.96
#